data_AF-A0AAD9HJN6-F1
#
_entry.id   AF-A0AAD9HJN6-F1
#
_cell.length_a   1.000
_cell.length_b   1.000
_cell.length_c   1.000
_cell.angle_alpha   90.00
_cell.angle_beta   90.00
_cell.angle_gamma   90.00
#
_symmetry.space_group_name_H-M   'P 1'
#
loop_
_entity.id
_entity.type
_entity.pdbx_description
1 polymer ?
#
loop_
_entity_poly.entity_id
_entity_poly.type
_entity_poly.pdbx_seq_one_letter_code
_entity_poly.pdbx_strand_id
1 'polypeptide(L)'
;MQFFAIPVLALFAAGTLALPNDLEARAIEARVNCGQILPACNGGRVVGQTNCRCSGQVSTCDLWSCPGPSPNVMVCGQQGSGCVWI
;
A
#
# COMPACT_ATOMS: atom_id res chain seq x y z
N MET A 1 44.21 -19.92 -44.30
CA MET A 1 42.81 -19.44 -44.31
C MET A 1 41.93 -20.44 -43.56
N GLN A 2 41.94 -20.38 -42.23
CA GLN A 2 41.26 -21.29 -41.28
C GLN A 2 41.41 -20.56 -39.92
N PHE A 3 40.45 -20.40 -39.01
CA PHE A 3 39.10 -20.93 -38.84
C PHE A 3 38.36 -20.04 -37.81
N PHE A 4 37.04 -19.93 -37.99
CA PHE A 4 35.98 -19.69 -37.01
C PHE A 4 36.05 -18.48 -36.05
N ALA A 5 35.21 -17.50 -36.38
CA ALA A 5 34.57 -16.58 -35.46
C ALA A 5 33.85 -17.33 -34.32
N ILE A 6 34.07 -16.93 -33.07
CA ILE A 6 33.10 -17.07 -31.98
C ILE A 6 33.20 -15.84 -31.07
N PRO A 7 32.20 -14.92 -31.10
CA PRO A 7 32.05 -13.91 -30.07
C PRO A 7 31.37 -14.59 -28.87
N VAL A 8 32.13 -14.89 -27.80
CA VAL A 8 31.54 -15.42 -26.57
C VAL A 8 30.95 -14.25 -25.78
N LEU A 9 29.71 -13.93 -26.13
CA LEU A 9 28.71 -13.31 -25.28
C LEU A 9 28.58 -14.11 -23.97
N ALA A 10 29.07 -13.57 -22.86
CA ALA A 10 28.60 -13.99 -21.53
C ALA A 10 29.06 -12.99 -20.48
N LEU A 11 28.30 -11.91 -20.26
CA LEU A 11 28.31 -11.15 -19.01
C LEU A 11 26.91 -10.57 -18.78
N PHE A 12 25.91 -11.46 -18.74
CA PHE A 12 24.62 -11.17 -18.11
C PHE A 12 24.80 -11.30 -16.59
N ALA A 13 25.39 -10.29 -15.97
CA ALA A 13 25.26 -10.09 -14.53
C ALA A 13 24.01 -9.24 -14.28
N ALA A 14 22.84 -9.85 -14.49
CA ALA A 14 21.58 -9.32 -13.98
C ALA A 14 21.59 -9.48 -12.45
N GLY A 15 22.29 -8.58 -11.79
CA GLY A 15 22.21 -8.37 -10.34
C GLY A 15 20.90 -7.67 -10.00
N THR A 16 19.76 -8.32 -10.29
CA THR A 16 18.52 -7.99 -9.61
C THR A 16 18.69 -8.48 -8.19
N LEU A 17 19.23 -7.62 -7.33
CA LEU A 17 18.97 -7.68 -5.91
C LEU A 17 17.45 -7.57 -5.78
N ALA A 18 16.78 -8.72 -5.83
CA ALA A 18 15.44 -8.88 -5.32
C ALA A 18 15.56 -8.59 -3.82
N LEU A 19 15.50 -7.31 -3.49
CA LEU A 19 15.33 -6.83 -2.13
C LEU A 19 13.93 -7.34 -1.73
N PRO A 20 13.81 -8.32 -0.83
CA PRO A 20 12.51 -8.65 -0.27
C PRO A 20 12.10 -7.43 0.55
N ASN A 21 11.28 -6.56 -0.05
CA ASN A 21 10.80 -5.33 0.55
C ASN A 21 9.70 -5.60 1.60
N ASP A 22 9.68 -6.81 2.16
CA ASP A 22 8.62 -7.36 3.00
C ASP A 22 8.98 -7.36 4.49
N LEU A 23 10.17 -6.89 4.88
CA LEU A 23 10.64 -6.97 6.27
C LEU A 23 10.82 -5.64 7.01
N GLU A 24 10.88 -4.49 6.31
CA GLU A 24 10.93 -3.17 6.98
C GLU A 24 9.58 -2.46 7.08
N ALA A 25 8.52 -2.95 6.42
CA ALA A 25 7.16 -2.43 6.60
C ALA A 25 6.42 -3.02 7.83
N ARG A 26 7.14 -3.61 8.80
CA ARG A 26 6.64 -3.75 10.19
C ARG A 26 6.66 -2.40 10.94
N ALA A 27 6.58 -1.29 10.21
CA ALA A 27 6.38 0.03 10.75
C ALA A 27 4.96 0.10 11.32
N ILE A 28 4.83 -0.25 12.60
CA ILE A 28 3.70 0.09 13.47
C ILE A 28 2.37 -0.04 12.73
N GLU A 29 1.86 -1.27 12.62
CA GLU A 29 0.47 -1.46 12.19
C GLU A 29 -0.39 -0.60 13.11
N ALA A 30 -0.85 0.55 12.59
CA ALA A 30 -1.87 1.36 13.24
C ALA A 30 -2.96 0.39 13.66
N ARG A 31 -3.20 0.27 14.97
CA ARG A 31 -4.16 -0.70 15.49
C ARG A 31 -5.54 -0.25 15.05
N VAL A 32 -5.96 -0.73 13.88
CA VAL A 32 -7.24 -0.38 13.29
C VAL A 32 -8.33 -1.17 14.00
N ASN A 33 -9.33 -0.48 14.53
CA ASN A 33 -10.48 -1.14 15.13
C ASN A 33 -11.54 -1.44 14.06
N CYS A 34 -11.40 -2.62 13.43
CA CYS A 34 -12.35 -3.09 12.41
C CYS A 34 -13.74 -3.45 12.95
N GLY A 35 -13.92 -3.53 14.28
CA GLY A 35 -15.24 -3.69 14.89
C GLY A 35 -16.06 -2.41 14.93
N GLN A 36 -15.44 -1.26 14.65
CA GLN A 36 -16.09 0.04 14.64
C GLN A 36 -15.99 0.68 13.26
N ILE A 37 -16.88 0.25 12.36
CA ILE A 37 -17.02 0.85 11.03
C ILE A 37 -17.81 2.16 11.16
N LEU A 38 -17.23 3.24 10.66
CA LEU A 38 -17.75 4.59 10.73
C LEU A 38 -18.03 5.15 9.32
N PRO A 39 -18.91 6.15 9.18
CA PRO A 39 -18.97 6.93 7.95
C PRO A 39 -17.69 7.76 7.78
N ALA A 40 -17.48 8.29 6.56
CA ALA A 40 -16.39 9.23 6.32
C ALA A 40 -16.54 10.48 7.20
N CYS A 41 -15.42 11.00 7.69
CA CYS A 41 -15.41 12.20 8.53
C CYS A 41 -15.94 13.43 7.78
N ASN A 42 -16.74 14.24 8.47
CA ASN A 42 -17.28 15.48 7.90
C ASN A 42 -16.16 16.51 7.67
N GLY A 43 -16.13 17.11 6.47
CA GLY A 43 -15.09 18.07 6.08
C GLY A 43 -13.73 17.44 5.76
N GLY A 44 -13.62 16.10 5.76
CA GLY A 44 -12.43 15.40 5.31
C GLY A 44 -12.28 15.41 3.80
N ARG A 45 -11.08 15.07 3.32
CA ARG A 45 -10.81 14.89 1.88
C ARG A 45 -9.96 13.64 1.63
N VAL A 46 -10.15 13.04 0.47
CA VAL A 46 -9.26 11.97 -0.01
C VAL A 46 -7.89 12.57 -0.31
N VAL A 47 -6.85 11.99 0.30
CA VAL A 47 -5.44 12.36 0.11
C VAL A 47 -4.65 11.28 -0.63
N GLY A 48 -5.24 10.12 -0.86
CA GLY A 48 -4.63 9.03 -1.61
C GLY A 48 -5.47 7.77 -1.55
N GLN A 49 -4.90 6.66 -2.02
CA GLN A 49 -5.51 5.34 -1.96
C GLN A 49 -4.53 4.34 -1.35
N THR A 50 -5.05 3.35 -0.64
CA THR A 50 -4.27 2.34 0.06
C THR A 50 -5.01 1.00 0.10
N ASN A 51 -4.29 -0.06 0.50
CA ASN A 51 -4.93 -1.34 0.76
C ASN A 51 -5.82 -1.23 2.00
N CYS A 52 -7.00 -1.80 1.91
CA CYS A 52 -7.93 -1.84 3.02
C CYS A 52 -7.34 -2.59 4.22
N ARG A 53 -7.60 -2.08 5.42
CA ARG A 53 -7.06 -2.62 6.67
C ARG A 53 -7.97 -3.64 7.33
N CYS A 54 -9.26 -3.61 6.99
CA CYS A 54 -10.28 -4.43 7.63
C CYS A 54 -10.92 -5.43 6.66
N SER A 55 -11.16 -6.65 7.16
CA SER A 55 -11.94 -7.66 6.45
C SER A 55 -13.38 -7.17 6.26
N GLY A 56 -13.85 -7.08 5.02
CA GLY A 56 -15.17 -6.55 4.66
C GLY A 56 -15.13 -5.23 3.91
N GLN A 57 -14.02 -4.49 3.97
CA GLN A 57 -13.77 -3.41 3.04
C GLN A 57 -13.41 -3.99 1.67
N VAL A 58 -14.11 -3.53 0.63
CA VAL A 58 -13.97 -4.05 -0.73
C VAL A 58 -13.19 -3.08 -1.62
N SER A 59 -12.40 -3.65 -2.54
CA SER A 59 -11.55 -2.91 -3.49
C SER A 59 -10.40 -2.12 -2.81
N THR A 60 -9.79 -1.20 -3.55
CA THR A 60 -8.81 -0.24 -3.03
C THR A 60 -9.51 0.75 -2.10
N CYS A 61 -8.98 0.97 -0.90
CA CYS A 61 -9.54 1.92 0.05
C CYS A 61 -9.02 3.35 -0.20
N ASP A 62 -9.87 4.35 0.01
CA ASP A 62 -9.46 5.74 0.01
C ASP A 62 -8.87 6.13 1.36
N LEU A 63 -7.75 6.86 1.31
CA LEU A 63 -7.13 7.47 2.46
C LEU A 63 -7.72 8.88 2.65
N TRP A 64 -8.41 9.09 3.75
CA TRP A 64 -9.08 10.35 4.08
C TRP A 64 -8.31 11.11 5.15
N SER A 65 -7.99 12.38 4.87
CA SER A 65 -7.49 13.31 5.88
C SER A 65 -8.68 14.08 6.45
N CYS A 66 -8.88 13.97 7.76
CA CYS A 66 -9.97 14.59 8.49
C CYS A 66 -9.51 15.86 9.22
N PRO A 67 -10.38 16.87 9.36
CA PRO A 67 -10.05 18.06 10.16
C PRO A 67 -9.91 17.71 11.65
N GLY A 68 -8.93 18.33 12.33
CA GLY A 68 -8.70 18.21 13.77
C GLY A 68 -7.24 17.87 14.14
N PRO A 69 -6.96 17.52 15.41
CA PRO A 69 -5.60 17.21 15.86
C PRO A 69 -5.04 15.94 15.21
N SER A 70 -3.79 16.00 14.73
CA SER A 70 -3.12 14.87 14.08
C SER A 70 -2.73 13.74 15.05
N PRO A 71 -2.70 12.47 14.58
CA PRO A 71 -3.12 12.01 13.25
C PRO A 71 -4.65 11.81 13.19
N ASN A 72 -5.31 12.50 12.26
CA ASN A 72 -6.75 12.39 12.02
C ASN A 72 -6.95 11.87 10.60
N VAL A 73 -6.70 10.57 10.42
CA VAL A 73 -6.74 9.91 9.12
C VAL A 73 -7.67 8.71 9.19
N MET A 74 -8.49 8.54 8.16
CA MET A 74 -9.36 7.38 8.02
C MET A 74 -9.02 6.61 6.75
N VAL A 75 -9.24 5.31 6.78
CA VAL A 75 -9.23 4.44 5.60
C VAL A 75 -10.66 4.03 5.31
N CYS A 76 -11.19 4.45 4.18
CA CYS A 76 -12.56 4.21 3.75
C CYS A 76 -12.60 3.18 2.63
N GLY A 77 -13.34 2.10 2.84
CA GLY A 77 -13.63 1.11 1.82
C GLY A 77 -14.62 1.64 0.79
N GLN A 78 -14.45 1.19 -0.46
CA GLN A 78 -15.35 1.56 -1.55
C GLN A 78 -16.72 0.91 -1.37
N GLN A 79 -17.67 1.31 -2.21
CA GLN A 79 -19.03 0.75 -2.25
C GLN A 79 -19.77 0.83 -0.91
N GLY A 80 -19.44 1.82 -0.07
CA GLY A 80 -20.08 2.01 1.23
C GLY A 80 -19.72 0.94 2.27
N SER A 81 -18.63 0.20 2.09
CA SER A 81 -18.12 -0.76 3.09
C SER A 81 -17.59 -0.09 4.37
N GLY A 82 -17.51 1.24 4.38
CA GLY A 82 -17.29 2.07 5.56
C GLY A 82 -15.83 2.34 5.90
N CYS A 83 -15.61 3.18 6.91
CA CYS A 83 -14.33 3.78 7.23
C CYS A 83 -13.83 3.39 8.62
N VAL A 84 -12.51 3.41 8.78
CA VAL A 84 -11.84 3.12 10.06
C VAL A 84 -10.71 4.12 10.29
N TRP A 85 -10.54 4.54 11.54
CA TRP A 85 -9.44 5.44 11.93
C TRP A 85 -8.10 4.70 11.91
N ILE A 86 -7.06 5.39 11.47
CA ILE A 86 -5.67 4.91 11.46
C ILE A 86 -4.70 5.93 12.03
#